data_AF-A0A0R1R9E8-F1
#
_entry.id   AF-A0A0R1R9E8-F1
#
_cell.length_a   1.000
_cell.length_b   1.000
_cell.length_c   1.000
_cell.angle_alpha   90.00
_cell.angle_beta   90.00
_cell.angle_gamma   90.00
#
_symmetry.space_group_name_H-M   'P 1'
#
loop_
_entity.id
_entity.type
_entity.pdbx_description
1 polymer ?
#
loop_
_entity_poly.entity_id
_entity_poly.type
_entity_poly.pdbx_seq_one_letter_code
_entity_poly.pdbx_strand_id
1 'polypeptide(L)'
;MQIRDYHSTDEQSWLQCRVLSFMDSSYFQDVQQHRQTFARPSVELVAMEKDKIIGLIDAELNSQSMTDKQESGAMIWNLAVLPEYRQQGVAKDLWQAMRKRLLDQDIHYCELWTQEDVPANRFYQHNGFKLDTNATYLRCKIGGRELPLALSKQLNKTVYVEDMTFEAQVSEREQLQPLCGEIIETRMYTQHF
;
A
#
# COMPACT_ATOMS: atom_id res chain seq x y z
N MET A 1 1.37 12.93 21.63
CA MET A 1 0.84 12.65 20.28
C MET A 1 -0.63 13.01 20.17
N GLN A 2 -1.05 13.59 19.04
CA GLN A 2 -2.45 13.90 18.69
C GLN A 2 -2.76 13.32 17.31
N ILE A 3 -3.94 12.72 17.13
CA ILE A 3 -4.43 12.31 15.80
C ILE A 3 -5.51 13.28 15.36
N ARG A 4 -5.40 13.79 14.14
CA ARG A 4 -6.37 14.70 13.53
C ARG A 4 -6.53 14.41 12.04
N ASP A 5 -7.54 15.02 11.45
CA ASP A 5 -7.72 14.97 10.00
C ASP A 5 -6.58 15.71 9.30
N TYR A 6 -6.22 15.21 8.13
CA TYR A 6 -5.30 15.85 7.21
C TYR A 6 -5.86 17.19 6.70
N HIS A 7 -4.97 18.16 6.50
CA HIS A 7 -5.28 19.43 5.84
C HIS A 7 -4.33 19.66 4.67
N SER A 8 -4.75 20.42 3.65
CA SER A 8 -3.90 20.68 2.47
C SER A 8 -2.55 21.34 2.80
N THR A 9 -2.48 22.09 3.91
CA THR A 9 -1.23 22.67 4.43
C THR A 9 -0.23 21.63 4.95
N ASP A 10 -0.66 20.39 5.17
CA ASP A 10 0.19 19.29 5.66
C ASP A 10 0.96 18.58 4.54
N GLU A 11 0.63 18.83 3.25
CA GLU A 11 1.08 18.00 2.11
C GLU A 11 2.60 17.73 2.14
N GLN A 12 3.40 18.76 2.33
CA GLN A 12 4.85 18.62 2.34
C GLN A 12 5.36 17.75 3.49
N SER A 13 4.81 17.94 4.69
CA SER A 13 5.14 17.14 5.87
C SER A 13 4.63 15.70 5.75
N TRP A 14 3.47 15.51 5.13
CA TRP A 14 2.90 14.20 4.81
C TRP A 14 3.80 13.44 3.82
N LEU A 15 4.26 14.09 2.74
CA LEU A 15 5.16 13.50 1.74
C LEU A 15 6.49 13.09 2.37
N GLN A 16 7.09 13.97 3.19
CA GLN A 16 8.32 13.67 3.92
C GLN A 16 8.15 12.49 4.87
N CYS A 17 7.06 12.47 5.64
CA CYS A 17 6.73 11.37 6.53
C CYS A 17 6.62 10.06 5.75
N ARG A 18 5.88 10.03 4.63
CA ARG A 18 5.70 8.84 3.80
C ARG A 18 7.01 8.33 3.23
N VAL A 19 7.80 9.20 2.58
CA VAL A 19 9.07 8.82 1.96
C VAL A 19 10.03 8.23 3.00
N LEU A 20 10.21 8.90 4.15
CA LEU A 20 11.09 8.41 5.21
C LEU A 20 10.57 7.11 5.85
N SER A 21 9.26 6.94 5.93
CA SER A 21 8.65 5.72 6.46
C SER A 21 8.78 4.51 5.54
N PHE A 22 8.94 4.70 4.23
CA PHE A 22 9.07 3.62 3.24
C PHE A 22 10.51 3.42 2.75
N MET A 23 11.44 4.31 3.13
CA MET A 23 12.84 4.24 2.70
C MET A 23 13.53 2.93 3.05
N ASP A 24 13.15 2.29 4.17
CA ASP A 24 13.68 1.00 4.64
C ASP A 24 12.70 -0.17 4.48
N SER A 25 11.73 -0.03 3.57
CA SER A 25 10.74 -1.06 3.25
C SER A 25 10.78 -1.45 1.78
N SER A 26 10.01 -2.45 1.37
CA SER A 26 9.92 -2.85 -0.03
C SER A 26 9.24 -1.81 -0.94
N TYR A 27 8.75 -0.71 -0.35
CA TYR A 27 8.20 0.46 -1.04
C TYR A 27 9.21 1.60 -1.28
N PHE A 28 10.52 1.38 -1.05
CA PHE A 28 11.55 2.43 -1.17
C PHE A 28 11.60 3.15 -2.53
N GLN A 29 11.07 2.53 -3.60
CA GLN A 29 11.01 3.10 -4.95
C GLN A 29 9.71 3.90 -5.22
N ASP A 30 8.71 3.80 -4.34
CA ASP A 30 7.43 4.50 -4.46
C ASP A 30 7.53 5.94 -3.91
N VAL A 31 8.35 6.75 -4.58
CA VAL A 31 8.55 8.15 -4.26
C VAL A 31 7.52 9.00 -5.01
N GLN A 32 6.69 9.71 -4.25
CA GLN A 32 5.67 10.61 -4.79
C GLN A 32 6.09 12.07 -4.64
N GLN A 33 5.88 12.88 -5.67
CA GLN A 33 6.14 14.33 -5.64
C GLN A 33 4.91 15.14 -5.19
N HIS A 34 3.73 14.53 -5.28
CA HIS A 34 2.45 15.10 -4.87
C HIS A 34 1.68 14.04 -4.11
N ARG A 35 0.89 14.47 -3.14
CA ARG A 35 0.01 13.55 -2.44
C ARG A 35 -1.07 13.06 -3.40
N GLN A 36 -1.38 11.77 -3.34
CA GLN A 36 -2.51 11.21 -4.10
C GLN A 36 -3.84 11.86 -3.71
N THR A 37 -4.73 11.99 -4.69
CA THR A 37 -6.10 12.47 -4.49
C THR A 37 -7.09 11.36 -4.78
N PHE A 38 -8.12 11.22 -3.97
CA PHE A 38 -9.14 10.19 -4.15
C PHE A 38 -10.35 10.74 -4.92
N ALA A 39 -10.87 9.94 -5.86
CA ALA A 39 -12.06 10.30 -6.62
C ALA A 39 -13.34 10.09 -5.80
N ARG A 40 -13.28 9.21 -4.78
CA ARG A 40 -14.36 8.92 -3.85
C ARG A 40 -14.08 9.56 -2.48
N PRO A 41 -15.11 9.68 -1.62
CA PRO A 41 -14.90 10.11 -0.24
C PRO A 41 -13.81 9.30 0.44
N SER A 42 -13.05 9.93 1.32
CA SER A 42 -11.93 9.29 2.02
C SER A 42 -11.83 9.78 3.45
N VAL A 43 -11.15 8.99 4.28
CA VAL A 43 -10.74 9.35 5.62
C VAL A 43 -9.21 9.42 5.63
N GLU A 44 -8.68 10.59 5.96
CA GLU A 44 -7.27 10.93 5.79
C GLU A 44 -6.76 11.52 7.10
N LEU A 45 -5.88 10.80 7.79
CA LEU A 45 -5.46 11.13 9.16
C LEU A 45 -3.95 11.26 9.28
N VAL A 46 -3.55 12.16 10.19
CA VAL A 46 -2.15 12.36 10.56
C VAL A 46 -1.98 12.26 12.07
N ALA A 47 -0.88 11.65 12.49
CA ALA A 47 -0.40 11.66 13.87
C ALA A 47 0.64 12.77 14.02
N MET A 48 0.41 13.66 14.98
CA MET A 48 1.22 14.85 15.26
C MET A 48 1.96 14.71 16.59
N GLU A 49 3.20 15.17 16.62
CA GLU A 49 3.93 15.47 17.86
C GLU A 49 4.81 16.70 17.68
N LYS A 50 4.68 17.69 18.59
CA LYS A 50 5.46 18.95 18.58
C LYS A 50 5.55 19.58 17.18
N ASP A 51 4.39 19.74 16.53
CA ASP A 51 4.22 20.31 15.19
C ASP A 51 4.78 19.49 14.01
N LYS A 52 5.24 18.26 14.26
CA LYS A 52 5.72 17.33 13.24
C LYS A 52 4.68 16.24 12.98
N ILE A 53 4.44 15.91 11.70
CA ILE A 53 3.75 14.68 11.32
C ILE A 53 4.71 13.52 11.53
N ILE A 54 4.33 12.59 12.41
CA ILE A 54 5.11 11.40 12.77
C ILE A 54 4.51 10.10 12.23
N GLY A 55 3.29 10.17 11.71
CA GLY A 55 2.63 9.08 11.01
C GLY A 55 1.38 9.55 10.30
N LEU A 56 0.85 8.71 9.41
CA LEU A 56 -0.32 8.98 8.58
C LEU A 56 -1.05 7.69 8.23
N ILE A 57 -2.36 7.80 7.98
CA ILE A 57 -3.17 6.73 7.41
C ILE A 57 -4.25 7.31 6.51
N ASP A 58 -4.42 6.74 5.32
CA ASP A 58 -5.45 7.17 4.36
C ASP A 58 -6.28 5.98 3.90
N ALA A 59 -7.60 6.15 3.86
CA ALA A 59 -8.52 5.14 3.37
C ALA A 59 -9.57 5.77 2.44
N GLU A 60 -9.72 5.23 1.23
CA GLU A 60 -10.77 5.64 0.28
C GLU A 60 -12.01 4.77 0.45
N LEU A 61 -13.17 5.40 0.61
CA LEU A 61 -14.44 4.70 0.78
C LEU A 61 -14.96 4.20 -0.57
N ASN A 62 -15.43 2.95 -0.58
CA ASN A 62 -16.04 2.30 -1.74
C ASN A 62 -15.15 2.37 -2.99
N SER A 63 -13.84 2.21 -2.79
CA SER A 63 -12.85 2.37 -3.86
C SER A 63 -13.12 1.45 -5.04
N GLN A 64 -12.85 1.96 -6.25
CA GLN A 64 -12.90 1.13 -7.45
C GLN A 64 -11.80 0.06 -7.47
N SER A 65 -10.83 0.13 -6.57
CA SER A 65 -9.80 -0.90 -6.44
C SER A 65 -10.20 -2.05 -5.49
N MET A 66 -11.27 -1.92 -4.71
CA MET A 66 -11.66 -3.01 -3.79
C MET A 66 -11.92 -4.35 -4.51
N THR A 67 -11.56 -5.46 -3.89
CA THR A 67 -11.81 -6.79 -4.45
C THR A 67 -13.24 -7.23 -4.25
N ASP A 68 -13.84 -6.92 -3.09
CA ASP A 68 -15.28 -7.02 -2.90
C ASP A 68 -15.98 -5.76 -3.44
N LYS A 69 -16.91 -5.96 -4.39
CA LYS A 69 -17.71 -4.90 -5.01
C LYS A 69 -19.15 -4.83 -4.49
N GLN A 70 -19.55 -5.77 -3.65
CA GLN A 70 -20.91 -5.92 -3.15
C GLN A 70 -21.08 -5.28 -1.77
N GLU A 71 -20.02 -5.24 -0.96
CA GLU A 71 -20.02 -4.63 0.37
C GLU A 71 -19.50 -3.19 0.35
N SER A 72 -20.11 -2.32 1.15
CA SER A 72 -19.60 -0.97 1.39
C SER A 72 -18.37 -1.06 2.30
N GLY A 73 -17.23 -0.55 1.85
CA GLY A 73 -15.96 -0.73 2.55
C GLY A 73 -14.99 0.42 2.35
N ALA A 74 -13.76 0.25 2.84
CA ALA A 74 -12.68 1.19 2.61
C ALA A 74 -11.39 0.49 2.16
N MET A 75 -10.68 1.09 1.20
CA MET A 75 -9.36 0.67 0.78
C MET A 75 -8.32 1.53 1.51
N ILE A 76 -7.51 0.93 2.38
CA ILE A 76 -6.40 1.62 3.03
C ILE A 76 -5.24 1.71 2.04
N TRP A 77 -4.90 2.93 1.64
CA TRP A 77 -3.88 3.19 0.65
C TRP A 77 -2.51 3.49 1.27
N ASN A 78 -2.50 4.17 2.40
CA ASN A 78 -1.26 4.48 3.13
C ASN A 78 -1.45 4.16 4.61
N LEU A 79 -0.42 3.56 5.19
CA LEU A 79 -0.16 3.58 6.62
C LEU A 79 1.34 3.70 6.80
N ALA A 80 1.79 4.84 7.33
CA ALA A 80 3.20 5.15 7.46
C ALA A 80 3.49 5.76 8.82
N VAL A 81 4.62 5.36 9.41
CA VAL A 81 5.13 5.88 10.68
C VAL A 81 6.63 6.08 10.53
N LEU A 82 7.09 7.27 10.87
CA LEU A 82 8.50 7.64 10.82
C LEU A 82 9.36 6.62 11.59
N PRO A 83 10.54 6.23 11.08
CA PRO A 83 11.38 5.19 11.68
C PRO A 83 11.61 5.37 13.18
N GLU A 84 11.91 6.59 13.63
CA GLU A 84 12.19 6.92 15.03
C GLU A 84 10.96 6.90 15.95
N TYR A 85 9.75 6.75 15.38
CA TYR A 85 8.46 6.67 16.08
C TYR A 85 7.81 5.28 15.99
N ARG A 86 8.44 4.32 15.32
CA ARG A 86 7.93 2.95 15.23
C ARG A 86 8.01 2.25 16.58
N GLN A 87 7.18 1.21 16.74
CA GLN A 87 7.07 0.42 17.98
C GLN A 87 6.62 1.21 19.22
N GLN A 88 6.15 2.44 19.06
CA GLN A 88 5.61 3.29 20.14
C GLN A 88 4.08 3.39 20.13
N GLY A 89 3.41 2.55 19.33
CA GLY A 89 1.94 2.52 19.25
C GLY A 89 1.31 3.45 18.19
N VAL A 90 2.09 4.30 17.51
CA VAL A 90 1.58 5.29 16.53
C VAL A 90 0.66 4.67 15.46
N ALA A 91 1.10 3.58 14.81
CA ALA A 91 0.30 2.91 13.79
C ALA A 91 -1.00 2.31 14.35
N LYS A 92 -0.97 1.82 15.59
CA LYS A 92 -2.14 1.26 16.27
C LYS A 92 -3.15 2.37 16.56
N ASP A 93 -2.70 3.50 17.09
CA ASP A 93 -3.58 4.62 17.42
C ASP A 93 -4.17 5.24 16.13
N LEU A 94 -3.39 5.34 15.05
CA LEU A 94 -3.87 5.73 13.72
C LEU A 94 -4.96 4.78 13.22
N TRP A 95 -4.72 3.47 13.29
CA TRP A 95 -5.72 2.47 12.88
C TRP A 95 -6.99 2.54 13.73
N GLN A 96 -6.89 2.71 15.05
CA GLN A 96 -8.05 2.85 15.92
C GLN A 96 -8.87 4.12 15.60
N ALA A 97 -8.18 5.24 15.36
CA ALA A 97 -8.82 6.49 14.98
C ALA A 97 -9.48 6.41 13.58
N MET A 98 -8.87 5.68 12.64
CA MET A 98 -9.43 5.37 11.33
C MET A 98 -10.68 4.51 11.46
N ARG A 99 -10.58 3.36 12.14
CA ARG A 99 -11.69 2.44 12.36
C ARG A 99 -12.90 3.14 12.99
N LYS A 100 -12.67 4.03 13.97
CA LYS A 100 -13.75 4.82 14.54
C LYS A 100 -14.47 5.69 13.49
N ARG A 101 -13.72 6.43 12.66
CA ARG A 101 -14.30 7.29 11.62
C ARG A 101 -15.01 6.52 10.51
N LEU A 102 -14.57 5.29 10.24
CA LEU A 102 -15.26 4.38 9.32
C LEU A 102 -16.59 3.90 9.92
N LEU A 103 -16.60 3.47 11.18
CA LEU A 103 -17.83 3.09 11.88
C LEU A 103 -18.82 4.24 12.01
N ASP A 104 -18.35 5.47 12.26
CA ASP A 104 -19.20 6.67 12.30
C ASP A 104 -19.87 6.95 10.94
N GLN A 105 -19.37 6.33 9.85
CA GLN A 105 -19.90 6.40 8.49
C GLN A 105 -20.55 5.08 8.03
N ASP A 106 -20.89 4.17 8.95
CA ASP A 106 -21.52 2.87 8.66
C ASP A 106 -20.66 1.96 7.75
N ILE A 107 -19.33 2.13 7.80
CA ILE A 107 -18.36 1.27 7.11
C ILE A 107 -17.79 0.25 8.10
N HIS A 108 -17.99 -1.03 7.78
CA HIS A 108 -17.63 -2.17 8.63
C HIS A 108 -16.56 -3.07 8.02
N TYR A 109 -16.05 -2.72 6.84
CA TYR A 109 -15.12 -3.54 6.05
C TYR A 109 -13.96 -2.73 5.53
N CYS A 110 -12.75 -3.31 5.58
CA CYS A 110 -11.54 -2.72 5.02
C CYS A 110 -10.72 -3.73 4.25
N GLU A 111 -10.06 -3.22 3.21
CA GLU A 111 -9.06 -3.92 2.41
C GLU A 111 -7.76 -3.12 2.35
N LEU A 112 -6.65 -3.81 2.13
CA LEU A 112 -5.35 -3.21 1.81
C LEU A 112 -4.44 -4.20 1.12
N TRP A 113 -3.57 -3.69 0.25
CA TRP A 113 -2.41 -4.45 -0.19
C TRP A 113 -1.16 -4.05 0.59
N THR A 114 -0.36 -5.04 0.96
CA THR A 114 0.99 -4.86 1.49
C THR A 114 1.94 -5.86 0.83
N GLN A 115 3.24 -5.57 0.82
CA GLN A 115 4.25 -6.49 0.31
C GLN A 115 4.77 -7.41 1.43
N GLU A 116 5.97 -7.97 1.29
CA GLU A 116 6.50 -8.99 2.20
C GLU A 116 7.15 -8.44 3.49
N ASP A 117 7.11 -7.12 3.72
CA ASP A 117 7.66 -6.47 4.92
C ASP A 117 7.09 -7.08 6.20
N VAL A 118 7.93 -7.79 6.96
CA VAL A 118 7.55 -8.51 8.18
C VAL A 118 6.85 -7.60 9.21
N PRO A 119 7.32 -6.37 9.49
CA PRO A 119 6.67 -5.49 10.45
C PRO A 119 5.22 -5.12 10.05
N ALA A 120 4.98 -4.83 8.77
CA ALA A 120 3.66 -4.45 8.26
C ALA A 120 2.69 -5.64 8.32
N ASN A 121 3.10 -6.81 7.81
CA ASN A 121 2.28 -8.02 7.85
C ASN A 121 1.89 -8.41 9.29
N ARG A 122 2.85 -8.37 10.23
CA ARG A 122 2.57 -8.61 11.64
C ARG A 122 1.57 -7.58 12.17
N PHE A 123 1.74 -6.30 11.88
CA PHE A 123 0.82 -5.27 12.32
C PHE A 123 -0.62 -5.56 11.89
N TYR A 124 -0.85 -5.87 10.61
CA TYR A 124 -2.20 -6.15 10.12
C TYR A 124 -2.81 -7.40 10.76
N GLN A 125 -2.06 -8.50 10.83
CA GLN A 125 -2.51 -9.73 11.50
C GLN A 125 -2.88 -9.50 12.97
N HIS A 126 -2.06 -8.76 13.73
CA HIS A 126 -2.33 -8.46 15.13
C HIS A 126 -3.56 -7.56 15.33
N ASN A 127 -3.92 -6.76 14.32
CA ASN A 127 -5.10 -5.89 14.36
C ASN A 127 -6.36 -6.56 13.79
N GLY A 128 -6.30 -7.85 13.46
CA GLY A 128 -7.45 -8.66 13.06
C GLY A 128 -7.69 -8.74 11.55
N PHE A 129 -6.79 -8.19 10.73
CA PHE A 129 -6.83 -8.42 9.29
C PHE A 129 -6.45 -9.86 8.95
N LYS A 130 -7.13 -10.43 7.97
CA LYS A 130 -6.90 -11.77 7.44
C LYS A 130 -6.36 -11.67 6.03
N LEU A 131 -5.39 -12.53 5.71
CA LEU A 131 -4.86 -12.63 4.36
C LEU A 131 -5.93 -13.24 3.45
N ASP A 132 -6.25 -12.56 2.35
CA ASP A 132 -7.02 -13.14 1.25
C ASP A 132 -6.06 -13.69 0.19
N THR A 133 -5.93 -15.01 0.15
CA THR A 133 -5.04 -15.68 -0.80
C THR A 133 -5.55 -15.64 -2.24
N ASN A 134 -6.84 -15.36 -2.47
CA ASN A 134 -7.40 -15.29 -3.84
C ASN A 134 -7.08 -13.95 -4.52
N ALA A 135 -6.93 -12.88 -3.75
CA ALA A 135 -6.58 -11.54 -4.23
C ALA A 135 -5.08 -11.19 -4.06
N THR A 136 -4.31 -12.11 -3.49
CA THR A 136 -2.86 -12.00 -3.36
C THR A 136 -2.18 -12.41 -4.67
N TYR A 137 -1.18 -11.65 -5.12
CA TYR A 137 -0.49 -11.87 -6.39
C TYR A 137 1.02 -11.63 -6.27
N LEU A 138 1.77 -11.96 -7.32
CA LEU A 138 3.20 -11.69 -7.41
C LEU A 138 3.44 -10.43 -8.22
N ARG A 139 4.17 -9.47 -7.65
CA ARG A 139 4.81 -8.38 -8.39
C ARG A 139 6.21 -8.85 -8.81
N CYS A 140 6.39 -9.05 -10.11
CA CYS A 140 7.61 -9.59 -10.70
C CYS A 140 8.38 -8.50 -11.44
N LYS A 141 9.69 -8.43 -11.25
CA LYS A 141 10.57 -7.48 -11.95
C LYS A 141 11.64 -8.22 -12.75
N ILE A 142 11.72 -7.89 -14.04
CA ILE A 142 12.80 -8.29 -14.93
C ILE A 142 13.77 -7.11 -15.02
N GLY A 143 15.02 -7.33 -14.62
CA GLY A 143 16.10 -6.36 -14.80
C GLY A 143 16.71 -6.44 -16.20
N GLY A 144 17.52 -5.42 -16.54
CA GLY A 144 18.22 -5.22 -17.80
C GLY A 144 18.51 -6.46 -18.64
N ARG A 145 17.74 -6.69 -19.72
CA ARG A 145 18.00 -7.77 -20.69
C ARG A 145 17.42 -7.48 -22.06
N GLU A 146 17.99 -8.15 -23.07
CA GLU A 146 17.41 -8.20 -24.41
C GLU A 146 16.24 -9.19 -24.44
N LEU A 147 15.07 -8.74 -24.87
CA LEU A 147 13.87 -9.56 -24.97
C LEU A 147 13.14 -9.32 -26.30
N PRO A 148 12.53 -10.37 -26.87
CA PRO A 148 11.55 -10.19 -27.93
C PRO A 148 10.30 -9.52 -27.35
N LEU A 149 9.93 -8.33 -27.86
CA LEU A 149 8.75 -7.60 -27.39
C LEU A 149 7.57 -7.81 -28.34
N ALA A 150 6.67 -8.74 -27.98
CA ALA A 150 5.42 -8.95 -28.70
C ALA A 150 4.34 -7.98 -28.20
N LEU A 151 4.27 -6.78 -28.78
CA LEU A 151 3.14 -5.87 -28.57
C LEU A 151 1.93 -6.33 -29.40
N SER A 152 0.72 -5.91 -29.00
CA SER A 152 -0.53 -6.16 -29.73
C SER A 152 -0.52 -5.67 -31.20
N LYS A 153 0.49 -4.87 -31.57
CA LYS A 153 0.92 -4.64 -32.94
C LYS A 153 2.30 -5.28 -33.10
N GLN A 154 2.42 -6.23 -34.02
CA GLN A 154 3.68 -6.93 -34.30
C GLN A 154 4.81 -5.93 -34.55
N LEU A 155 5.72 -5.84 -33.57
CA LEU A 155 7.03 -5.23 -33.75
C LEU A 155 8.03 -6.39 -33.80
N ASN A 156 8.51 -6.74 -34.99
CA ASN A 156 9.57 -7.74 -35.14
C ASN A 156 10.94 -7.09 -34.86
N LYS A 157 11.15 -6.62 -33.63
CA LYS A 157 12.41 -6.05 -33.17
C LYS A 157 12.78 -6.61 -31.80
N THR A 158 14.06 -6.94 -31.63
CA THR A 158 14.65 -7.11 -30.31
C THR A 158 14.82 -5.73 -29.67
N VAL A 159 14.45 -5.61 -28.40
CA VAL A 159 14.65 -4.38 -27.62
C VAL A 159 15.43 -4.70 -26.35
N TYR A 160 16.20 -3.74 -25.89
CA TYR A 160 16.78 -3.77 -24.54
C TYR A 160 15.74 -3.22 -23.57
N VAL A 161 15.31 -4.05 -22.63
CA VAL A 161 14.39 -3.66 -21.57
C VAL A 161 15.22 -3.37 -20.34
N GLU A 162 15.29 -2.10 -19.94
CA GLU A 162 16.02 -1.67 -18.74
C GLU A 162 15.35 -2.20 -17.46
N ASP A 163 14.02 -2.01 -17.36
CA ASP A 163 13.18 -2.53 -16.28
C ASP A 163 11.78 -2.89 -16.82
N MET A 164 11.25 -4.05 -16.42
CA MET A 164 9.86 -4.44 -16.67
C MET A 164 9.25 -5.02 -15.39
N THR A 165 8.12 -4.47 -14.96
CA THR A 165 7.34 -4.98 -13.83
C THR A 165 6.00 -5.51 -14.34
N PHE A 166 5.57 -6.67 -13.85
CA PHE A 166 4.28 -7.26 -14.20
C PHE A 166 3.70 -8.05 -13.01
N GLU A 167 2.40 -8.32 -13.07
CA GLU A 167 1.68 -9.11 -12.07
C GLU A 167 1.50 -10.55 -12.56
N ALA A 168 1.60 -11.51 -11.65
CA ALA A 168 1.40 -12.93 -11.92
C ALA A 168 0.71 -13.63 -10.74
N GLN A 169 0.18 -14.84 -10.96
CA GLN A 169 -0.40 -15.64 -9.89
C GLN A 169 0.67 -16.20 -8.96
N VAL A 170 0.35 -16.38 -7.67
CA VAL A 170 1.28 -16.93 -6.67
C VAL A 170 1.81 -18.31 -7.06
N SER A 171 1.00 -19.13 -7.75
CA SER A 171 1.37 -20.45 -8.26
C SER A 171 2.46 -20.43 -9.33
N GLU A 172 2.71 -19.31 -9.99
CA GLU A 172 3.67 -19.18 -11.10
C GLU A 172 5.10 -18.86 -10.60
N ARG A 173 5.30 -18.69 -9.29
CA ARG A 173 6.57 -18.25 -8.69
C ARG A 173 7.78 -19.05 -9.18
N GLU A 174 7.72 -20.39 -9.14
CA GLU A 174 8.84 -21.26 -9.52
C GLU A 174 9.20 -21.11 -11.01
N GLN A 175 8.21 -20.94 -11.89
CA GLN A 175 8.44 -20.73 -13.32
C GLN A 175 9.05 -19.36 -13.62
N LEU A 176 8.73 -18.34 -12.83
CA LEU A 176 9.20 -16.97 -13.04
C LEU A 176 10.58 -16.70 -12.43
N GLN A 177 11.02 -17.52 -11.48
CA GLN A 177 12.30 -17.35 -10.78
C GLN A 177 13.54 -17.29 -11.69
N PRO A 178 13.63 -18.05 -12.80
CA PRO A 178 14.75 -17.91 -13.75
C PRO A 178 14.69 -16.64 -14.61
N LEU A 179 13.52 -15.99 -14.69
CA LEU A 179 13.27 -14.85 -15.56
C LEU A 179 13.36 -13.51 -14.83
N CYS A 180 12.94 -13.48 -13.57
CA CYS A 180 12.81 -12.26 -12.79
C CYS A 180 13.99 -12.08 -11.83
N GLY A 181 14.52 -10.86 -11.75
CA GLY A 181 15.53 -10.50 -10.76
C GLY A 181 14.94 -10.29 -9.36
N GLU A 182 13.64 -10.00 -9.29
CA GLU A 182 12.89 -9.82 -8.05
C GLU A 182 11.46 -10.33 -8.23
N ILE A 183 10.95 -11.03 -7.22
CA ILE A 183 9.56 -11.52 -7.15
C ILE A 183 9.06 -11.30 -5.73
N ILE A 184 8.15 -10.34 -5.57
CA ILE A 184 7.56 -9.97 -4.28
C ILE A 184 6.09 -10.39 -4.26
N GLU A 185 5.64 -11.00 -3.18
CA GLU A 185 4.22 -11.23 -2.95
C GLU A 185 3.53 -9.92 -2.50
N THR A 186 2.58 -9.45 -3.30
CA THR A 186 1.67 -8.38 -2.90
C THR A 186 0.42 -9.03 -2.29
N ARG A 187 0.36 -8.97 -0.97
CA ARG A 187 -0.65 -9.60 -0.12
C ARG A 187 -1.86 -8.72 0.06
N MET A 188 -3.03 -9.27 -0.25
CA MET A 188 -4.31 -8.64 0.09
C MET A 188 -4.70 -9.01 1.53
N TYR A 189 -4.97 -8.02 2.35
CA TYR A 189 -5.51 -8.18 3.68
C TYR A 189 -6.89 -7.56 3.79
N THR A 190 -7.82 -8.28 4.42
CA THR A 190 -9.20 -7.84 4.61
C THR A 190 -9.62 -7.93 6.07
N GLN A 191 -10.56 -7.09 6.50
CA GLN A 191 -11.11 -7.14 7.86
C GLN A 191 -12.55 -6.64 7.88
N HIS A 192 -13.44 -7.42 8.52
CA HIS A 192 -14.74 -6.95 8.99
C HIS A 192 -14.68 -6.62 10.49
N PHE A 193 -15.38 -5.58 10.94
CA PHE A 193 -15.25 -5.08 12.32
C PHE A 193 -16.44 -4.32 12.90
#